data_AF-A0A9D9U3E5-F1
#
_entry.id   AF-A0A9D9U3E5-F1
#
_cell.length_a   1.000
_cell.length_b   1.000
_cell.length_c   1.000
_cell.angle_alpha   90.00
_cell.angle_beta   90.00
_cell.angle_gamma   90.00
#
_symmetry.space_group_name_H-M   'P 1'
#
loop_
_entity.id
_entity.type
_entity.pdbx_description
1 polymer ?
#
loop_
_entity_poly.entity_id
_entity_poly.type
_entity_poly.pdbx_seq_one_letter_code
_entity_poly.pdbx_strand_id
1 'polypeptide(L)'
;MSAAPEIRDALRWVSPDCERDTWVRVLMAVKAALGDAGRDVAEAWSQQSDRYSARAFADTWRSIREGGGITAASLFKLAREAGMRPDEAPPVAFDPVPRGARQRAEPERSTADYARDIWARVARSDAAVAAHPYGVRKRIRHAAGAGRATVS
;
A
#
# COMPACT_ATOMS: atom_id res chain seq x y z
N MET A 1 -20.86 18.69 -10.28
CA MET A 1 -21.04 18.82 -8.82
C MET A 1 -19.71 18.51 -8.19
N SER A 2 -19.14 19.43 -7.42
CA SER A 2 -17.77 19.29 -6.90
C SER A 2 -17.77 18.27 -5.76
N ALA A 3 -17.19 17.08 -6.01
CA ALA A 3 -17.15 15.96 -5.05
C ALA A 3 -16.10 16.16 -3.92
N ALA A 4 -15.24 17.16 -4.05
CA ALA A 4 -14.13 17.42 -3.14
C ALA A 4 -14.52 17.66 -1.65
N PRO A 5 -15.50 18.52 -1.33
CA PRO A 5 -15.91 18.74 0.07
C PRO A 5 -16.59 17.50 0.66
N GLU A 6 -17.45 16.81 -0.10
CA GLU A 6 -18.19 15.64 0.39
C GLU A 6 -17.28 14.45 0.72
N ILE A 7 -16.18 14.28 -0.04
CA ILE A 7 -15.16 13.25 0.25
C ILE A 7 -14.44 13.56 1.57
N ARG A 8 -14.08 14.83 1.83
CA ARG A 8 -13.42 15.23 3.08
C ARG A 8 -14.33 15.02 4.28
N ASP A 9 -15.60 15.33 4.14
CA ASP A 9 -16.58 15.11 5.19
C ASP A 9 -16.82 13.61 5.43
N ALA A 10 -16.90 12.79 4.38
CA ALA A 10 -17.02 11.33 4.52
C ALA A 10 -15.80 10.70 5.21
N LEU A 11 -14.59 11.19 4.96
CA LEU A 11 -13.36 10.71 5.61
C LEU A 11 -13.38 10.90 7.14
N ARG A 12 -14.11 11.90 7.66
CA ARG A 12 -14.28 12.14 9.11
C ARG A 12 -15.06 11.01 9.82
N TRP A 13 -15.82 10.22 9.08
CA TRP A 13 -16.63 9.14 9.63
C TRP A 13 -15.92 7.78 9.56
N VAL A 14 -14.84 7.67 8.79
CA VAL A 14 -14.12 6.41 8.59
C VAL A 14 -12.84 6.41 9.41
N SER A 15 -12.73 5.47 10.34
CA SER A 15 -11.52 5.32 11.15
C SER A 15 -10.31 4.96 10.29
N PRO A 16 -9.15 5.62 10.49
CA PRO A 16 -7.91 5.28 9.80
C PRO A 16 -7.33 3.93 10.25
N ASP A 17 -7.72 3.42 11.42
CA ASP A 17 -7.34 2.08 11.93
C ASP A 17 -8.19 0.93 11.37
N CYS A 18 -8.94 1.20 10.29
CA CYS A 18 -9.73 0.18 9.61
C CYS A 18 -8.87 -0.93 8.99
N GLU A 19 -9.50 -2.05 8.64
CA GLU A 19 -8.82 -3.14 7.95
C GLU A 19 -8.17 -2.69 6.63
N ARG A 20 -7.10 -3.37 6.23
CA ARG A 20 -6.28 -3.02 5.06
C ARG A 20 -7.10 -2.85 3.79
N ASP A 21 -8.08 -3.72 3.57
CA ASP A 21 -8.98 -3.68 2.41
C ASP A 21 -9.86 -2.43 2.42
N THR A 22 -10.42 -2.08 3.58
CA THR A 22 -11.22 -0.86 3.76
C THR A 22 -10.37 0.37 3.52
N TRP A 23 -9.15 0.40 4.06
CA TRP A 23 -8.19 1.48 3.84
C TRP A 23 -7.88 1.68 2.34
N VAL A 24 -7.65 0.60 1.58
CA VAL A 24 -7.44 0.68 0.12
C VAL A 24 -8.66 1.26 -0.58
N ARG A 25 -9.86 0.81 -0.23
CA ARG A 25 -11.10 1.30 -0.85
C ARG A 25 -11.30 2.79 -0.63
N VAL A 26 -10.94 3.29 0.56
CA VAL A 26 -10.93 4.73 0.87
C VAL A 26 -9.94 5.47 -0.05
N LEU A 27 -8.70 5.00 -0.16
CA LEU A 27 -7.70 5.61 -1.06
C LEU A 27 -8.16 5.61 -2.52
N MET A 28 -8.75 4.51 -2.99
CA MET A 28 -9.31 4.38 -4.33
C MET A 28 -10.42 5.38 -4.59
N ALA A 29 -11.35 5.53 -3.64
CA ALA A 29 -12.44 6.47 -3.76
C ALA A 29 -11.96 7.94 -3.78
N VAL A 30 -10.97 8.27 -2.93
CA VAL A 30 -10.35 9.60 -2.92
C VAL A 30 -9.66 9.89 -4.25
N LYS A 31 -8.86 8.95 -4.76
CA LYS A 31 -8.18 9.10 -6.06
C LYS A 31 -9.17 9.17 -7.22
N ALA A 32 -10.27 8.41 -7.18
CA ALA A 32 -11.31 8.48 -8.21
C ALA A 32 -12.05 9.82 -8.22
N ALA A 33 -12.21 10.48 -7.06
CA ALA A 33 -12.93 11.74 -6.95
C ALA A 33 -12.07 12.98 -7.19
N LEU A 34 -10.81 12.94 -6.75
CA LEU A 34 -9.90 14.09 -6.70
C LEU A 34 -8.66 13.92 -7.59
N GLY A 35 -8.46 12.75 -8.20
CA GLY A 35 -7.25 12.42 -8.91
C GLY A 35 -6.02 12.49 -8.00
N ASP A 36 -4.88 12.88 -8.57
CA ASP A 36 -3.64 13.04 -7.82
C ASP A 36 -3.68 14.18 -6.78
N ALA A 37 -4.55 15.18 -6.95
CA ALA A 37 -4.75 16.23 -5.96
C ALA A 37 -5.39 15.71 -4.66
N GLY A 38 -5.99 14.52 -4.67
CA GLY A 38 -6.54 13.85 -3.49
C GLY A 38 -5.48 13.17 -2.62
N ARG A 39 -4.25 13.04 -3.10
CA ARG A 39 -3.18 12.31 -2.39
C ARG A 39 -2.91 12.91 -1.01
N ASP A 40 -2.74 14.22 -0.94
CA ASP A 40 -2.41 14.91 0.32
C ASP A 40 -3.52 14.72 1.36
N VAL A 41 -4.79 14.72 0.93
CA VAL A 41 -5.95 14.51 1.80
C VAL A 41 -5.97 13.07 2.33
N ALA A 42 -5.76 12.09 1.44
CA ALA A 42 -5.76 10.67 1.80
C ALA A 42 -4.56 10.30 2.70
N GLU A 43 -3.41 10.93 2.46
CA GLU A 43 -2.20 10.76 3.24
C GLU A 43 -2.36 11.32 4.66
N ALA A 44 -2.91 12.53 4.79
CA ALA A 44 -3.22 13.14 6.09
C ALA A 44 -4.23 12.32 6.90
N TRP A 45 -5.23 11.74 6.24
CA TRP A 45 -6.15 10.79 6.88
C TRP A 45 -5.43 9.52 7.33
N SER A 46 -4.61 8.93 6.46
CA SER A 46 -3.90 7.67 6.78
C SER A 46 -2.87 7.83 7.90
N GLN A 47 -2.24 9.00 8.03
CA GLN A 47 -1.23 9.30 9.06
C GLN A 47 -1.76 9.29 10.50
N GLN A 48 -3.09 9.33 10.68
CA GLN A 48 -3.70 9.29 12.01
C GLN A 48 -3.72 7.88 12.61
N SER A 49 -3.51 6.83 11.82
CA SER A 49 -3.35 5.48 12.34
C SER A 49 -1.95 5.26 12.88
N ASP A 50 -1.84 4.61 14.04
CA ASP A 50 -0.55 4.16 14.60
C ASP A 50 0.16 3.13 13.70
N ARG A 51 -0.55 2.52 12.74
CA ARG A 51 -0.04 1.52 11.80
C ARG A 51 0.43 2.12 10.47
N TYR A 52 0.46 3.44 10.34
CA TYR A 52 0.82 4.11 9.10
C TYR A 52 2.29 3.87 8.70
N SER A 53 2.50 3.54 7.42
CA SER A 53 3.82 3.58 6.75
C SER A 53 3.73 4.42 5.49
N ALA A 54 4.60 5.42 5.39
CA ALA A 54 4.69 6.30 4.23
C ALA A 54 5.03 5.52 2.94
N ARG A 55 5.84 4.45 3.06
CA ARG A 55 6.14 3.55 1.94
C ARG A 55 4.90 2.79 1.50
N ALA A 56 4.20 2.14 2.44
CA ALA A 56 3.00 1.38 2.14
C ALA A 56 1.90 2.26 1.51
N PHE A 57 1.76 3.51 1.98
CA PHE A 57 0.90 4.51 1.38
C PHE A 57 1.32 4.85 -0.06
N ALA A 58 2.58 5.21 -0.28
CA ALA A 58 3.07 5.59 -1.61
C ALA A 58 2.95 4.45 -2.63
N ASP A 59 3.27 3.21 -2.23
CA ASP A 59 3.16 2.03 -3.10
C ASP A 59 1.70 1.73 -3.44
N THR A 60 0.80 1.80 -2.44
CA THR A 60 -0.63 1.59 -2.66
C THR A 60 -1.20 2.67 -3.56
N TRP A 61 -0.89 3.94 -3.31
CA TRP A 61 -1.37 5.08 -4.11
C TRP A 61 -0.99 4.94 -5.59
N ARG A 62 0.24 4.49 -5.88
CA ARG A 62 0.70 4.22 -7.24
C ARG A 62 0.02 3.01 -7.88
N SER A 63 -0.29 1.97 -7.10
CA SER A 63 -0.95 0.76 -7.62
C SER A 63 -2.42 0.97 -7.99
N ILE A 64 -3.07 1.99 -7.42
CA ILE A 64 -4.46 2.31 -7.72
C ILE A 64 -4.55 2.84 -9.14
N ARG A 65 -5.25 2.10 -10.00
CA ARG A 65 -5.55 2.51 -11.38
C ARG A 65 -6.84 3.32 -11.43
N GLU A 66 -6.82 4.34 -12.28
CA GLU A 66 -8.01 5.10 -12.63
C GLU A 66 -8.96 4.19 -13.44
N GLY A 67 -10.23 4.10 -13.04
CA GLY A 67 -11.24 3.25 -13.69
C GLY A 67 -11.51 1.89 -13.01
N GLY A 68 -10.89 1.60 -11.87
CA GLY A 68 -11.06 0.33 -11.16
C GLY A 68 -12.32 0.21 -10.31
N GLY A 69 -13.53 0.43 -10.85
CA GLY A 69 -14.85 0.07 -10.26
C GLY A 69 -15.26 0.67 -8.88
N ILE A 70 -14.31 1.05 -8.04
CA ILE A 70 -14.47 1.73 -6.76
C ILE A 70 -14.52 3.22 -7.06
N THR A 71 -15.64 3.84 -6.74
CA THR A 71 -15.88 5.27 -6.95
C THR A 71 -16.15 5.96 -5.61
N ALA A 72 -16.31 7.28 -5.62
CA ALA A 72 -16.76 8.06 -4.46
C ALA A 72 -17.99 7.43 -3.76
N ALA A 73 -18.90 6.81 -4.53
CA ALA A 73 -20.07 6.12 -4.00
C ALA A 73 -19.73 4.97 -3.04
N SER A 74 -18.61 4.27 -3.26
CA SER A 74 -18.14 3.21 -2.36
C SER A 74 -17.69 3.77 -1.00
N LEU A 75 -17.09 4.97 -0.98
CA LEU A 75 -16.74 5.66 0.26
C LEU A 75 -17.98 6.15 1.01
N PHE A 76 -18.96 6.72 0.31
CA PHE A 76 -20.23 7.11 0.95
C PHE A 76 -20.99 5.91 1.51
N LYS A 77 -20.94 4.76 0.83
CA LYS A 77 -21.51 3.51 1.37
C LYS A 77 -20.81 3.09 2.66
N LEU A 78 -19.48 3.11 2.68
CA LEU A 78 -18.67 2.81 3.88
C LEU A 78 -18.97 3.78 5.03
N ALA A 79 -19.07 5.09 4.75
CA ALA A 79 -19.41 6.10 5.75
C ALA A 79 -20.82 5.87 6.32
N ARG A 80 -21.79 5.51 5.49
CA ARG A 80 -23.16 5.14 5.93
C ARG A 80 -23.17 3.86 6.76
N GLU A 81 -22.39 2.85 6.38
CA GLU A 81 -22.21 1.61 7.16
C GLU A 81 -21.52 1.87 8.51
N ALA A 82 -20.62 2.86 8.57
CA ALA A 82 -19.98 3.33 9.80
C ALA A 82 -20.90 4.21 10.69
N GLY A 83 -22.15 4.45 10.28
CA GLY A 83 -23.14 5.15 11.09
C GLY A 83 -23.25 6.65 10.84
N MET A 84 -22.77 7.16 9.69
CA MET A 84 -22.91 8.58 9.31
C MET A 84 -24.36 9.07 9.42
N ARG A 85 -24.62 9.95 10.40
CA ARG A 85 -25.88 10.69 10.56
C ARG A 85 -25.64 12.16 10.20
N PRO A 86 -26.41 12.76 9.29
CA PRO A 86 -26.23 14.16 8.87
C PRO A 86 -26.39 15.19 10.01
N ASP A 87 -27.02 14.80 11.11
CA ASP A 87 -27.35 15.66 12.26
C ASP A 87 -26.33 15.55 13.40
N GLU A 88 -25.39 14.61 13.33
CA GLU A 88 -24.45 14.31 14.41
C GLU A 88 -23.03 14.68 14.01
N ALA A 89 -22.24 15.19 14.96
CA ALA A 89 -20.84 15.49 14.71
C ALA A 89 -20.06 14.18 14.44
N PRO A 90 -19.14 14.15 13.46
CA PRO A 90 -18.36 12.95 13.18
C PRO A 90 -17.58 12.50 14.42
N PRO A 91 -17.48 11.19 14.67
CA PRO A 91 -16.75 10.64 15.82
C PRO A 91 -15.24 10.86 15.73
N VAL A 92 -14.73 11.21 14.54
CA VAL A 92 -13.31 11.51 14.29
C VAL A 92 -13.17 12.95 13.83
N ALA A 93 -12.51 13.77 14.64
CA ALA A 93 -12.17 15.14 14.26
C ALA A 93 -11.01 15.12 13.25
N PHE A 94 -11.32 15.38 11.98
CA PHE A 94 -10.31 15.61 10.94
C PHE A 94 -10.03 17.10 10.81
N ASP A 95 -8.89 17.56 11.33
CA ASP A 95 -8.37 18.89 11.02
C ASP A 95 -7.26 18.78 9.96
N PRO A 96 -7.48 19.25 8.72
CA PRO A 96 -6.45 19.26 7.68
C PRO A 96 -5.47 20.42 7.94
N VAL A 97 -4.64 20.30 8.96
CA VAL A 97 -3.57 21.28 9.25
C VAL A 97 -2.25 20.84 8.58
N PRO A 98 -1.43 21.77 8.05
CA PRO A 98 -0.29 21.44 7.19
C PRO A 98 0.92 20.87 7.95
N ARG A 99 1.55 19.91 7.27
CA ARG A 99 2.83 19.19 7.51
C ARG A 99 3.78 19.74 8.59
N GLY A 100 4.19 18.83 9.49
CA GLY A 100 5.45 18.90 10.21
C GLY A 100 5.72 17.63 11.03
N ALA A 101 6.77 16.88 10.67
CA ALA A 101 7.39 15.78 11.42
C ALA A 101 6.45 14.62 11.79
N ARG A 102 6.56 13.45 11.16
CA ARG A 102 7.60 12.46 11.52
C ARG A 102 7.81 11.51 10.33
N GLN A 103 8.83 11.76 9.53
CA GLN A 103 9.39 10.69 8.70
C GLN A 103 10.18 9.78 9.64
N ARG A 104 9.52 8.73 10.15
CA ARG A 104 10.26 7.63 10.76
C ARG A 104 11.03 6.96 9.61
N ALA A 105 12.32 7.27 9.53
CA ALA A 105 13.21 6.63 8.57
C ALA A 105 13.17 5.12 8.82
N GLU A 106 12.52 4.38 7.92
CA GLU A 106 12.69 2.93 7.84
C GLU A 106 14.13 2.67 7.36
N PRO A 107 14.81 1.64 7.90
CA PRO A 107 16.14 1.31 7.41
C PRO A 107 16.05 0.94 5.93
N GLU A 108 16.78 1.69 5.10
CA GLU A 108 16.98 1.49 3.67
C GLU A 108 17.73 0.18 3.37
N ARG A 109 17.20 -0.98 3.78
CA ARG A 109 17.59 -2.19 3.07
C ARG A 109 16.89 -2.14 1.74
N SER A 110 17.61 -1.59 0.76
CA SER A 110 17.19 -1.61 -0.62
C SER A 110 16.82 -3.05 -0.97
N THR A 111 15.71 -3.22 -1.68
CA THR A 111 15.32 -4.53 -2.21
C THR A 111 16.48 -5.17 -2.99
N ALA A 112 17.34 -4.34 -3.59
CA ALA A 112 18.56 -4.78 -4.25
C ALA A 112 19.57 -5.42 -3.27
N ASP A 113 19.80 -4.83 -2.09
CA ASP A 113 20.72 -5.38 -1.10
C ASP A 113 20.20 -6.67 -0.47
N TYR A 114 18.89 -6.74 -0.23
CA TYR A 114 18.23 -7.96 0.19
C TYR A 114 18.36 -9.07 -0.87
N ALA A 115 18.13 -8.75 -2.15
CA ALA A 115 18.30 -9.70 -3.24
C ALA A 115 19.75 -10.19 -3.38
N ARG A 116 20.74 -9.29 -3.22
CA ARG A 116 22.17 -9.65 -3.23
C ARG A 116 22.54 -10.59 -2.09
N ASP A 117 22.06 -10.34 -0.87
CA ASP A 117 22.32 -11.19 0.30
C ASP A 117 21.76 -12.61 0.11
N ILE A 118 20.52 -12.72 -0.40
CA ILE A 118 19.91 -14.01 -0.72
C ILE A 118 20.69 -14.72 -1.84
N TRP A 119 21.07 -14.01 -2.89
CA TRP A 119 21.84 -14.56 -4.01
C TRP A 119 23.24 -15.04 -3.60
N ALA A 120 23.87 -14.37 -2.64
CA ALA A 120 25.19 -14.74 -2.14
C ALA A 120 25.18 -16.04 -1.32
N ARG A 121 24.09 -16.28 -0.56
CA ARG A 121 23.98 -17.41 0.40
C ARG A 121 23.55 -18.74 -0.22
N VAL A 122 23.00 -18.74 -1.42
CA VAL A 122 22.48 -19.98 -2.04
C VAL A 122 23.60 -20.91 -2.50
N ALA A 123 23.49 -22.20 -2.13
CA ALA A 123 24.34 -23.28 -2.60
C ALA A 123 24.05 -23.56 -4.09
N ARG A 124 25.04 -23.26 -4.94
CA ARG A 124 24.92 -23.32 -6.42
C ARG A 124 25.60 -24.55 -7.03
N SER A 125 25.92 -25.57 -6.24
CA SER A 125 26.57 -26.78 -6.76
C SER A 125 25.59 -27.61 -7.57
N ASP A 126 26.10 -28.29 -8.60
CA ASP A 126 25.32 -29.24 -9.41
C ASP A 126 24.68 -30.32 -8.54
N ALA A 127 25.37 -30.76 -7.48
CA ALA A 127 24.84 -31.68 -6.49
C ALA A 127 23.63 -31.11 -5.73
N ALA A 128 23.69 -29.86 -5.28
CA ALA A 128 22.57 -29.21 -4.59
C ALA A 128 21.36 -29.02 -5.51
N VAL A 129 21.58 -28.66 -6.78
CA VAL A 129 20.52 -28.49 -7.78
C VAL A 129 19.90 -29.83 -8.16
N ALA A 130 20.71 -30.87 -8.36
CA ALA A 130 20.26 -32.21 -8.72
C ALA A 130 19.48 -32.88 -7.57
N ALA A 131 19.83 -32.58 -6.32
CA ALA A 131 19.13 -33.11 -5.15
C ALA A 131 17.82 -32.37 -4.81
N HIS A 132 17.60 -31.15 -5.33
CA HIS A 132 16.41 -30.37 -4.99
C HIS A 132 15.14 -30.98 -5.63
N PRO A 133 13.99 -31.07 -4.91
CA PRO A 133 12.76 -31.68 -5.42
C PRO A 133 12.28 -31.13 -6.76
N TYR A 134 12.45 -29.81 -6.98
CA TYR A 134 12.15 -29.18 -8.27
C TYR A 134 13.10 -29.64 -9.39
N GLY A 135 14.40 -29.78 -9.10
CA GLY A 135 15.42 -30.23 -10.06
C GLY A 135 15.21 -31.68 -10.48
N VAL A 136 14.89 -32.57 -9.53
CA VAL A 136 14.53 -33.98 -9.79
C VAL A 136 13.31 -34.05 -10.73
N ARG A 137 12.23 -33.31 -10.40
CA ARG A 137 10.99 -33.30 -11.18
C ARG A 137 11.18 -32.72 -12.59
N LYS A 138 12.06 -31.72 -12.74
CA LYS A 138 12.35 -31.07 -14.03
C LYS A 138 13.56 -31.67 -14.76
N ARG A 139 14.17 -32.73 -14.21
CA ARG A 139 15.39 -33.38 -14.73
C ARG A 139 16.54 -32.39 -14.96
N ILE A 140 16.65 -31.39 -14.08
CA ILE A 140 17.72 -30.41 -14.07
C ILE A 140 18.84 -30.96 -13.20
N ARG A 141 19.93 -31.37 -13.84
CA ARG A 141 21.08 -32.06 -13.21
C ARG A 141 22.30 -31.16 -12.98
N HIS A 142 22.22 -29.91 -13.43
CA HIS A 142 23.31 -28.95 -13.34
C HIS A 142 22.74 -27.57 -12.98
N ALA A 143 23.54 -26.77 -12.30
CA ALA A 143 23.29 -25.35 -12.06
C ALA A 143 23.44 -24.59 -13.39
N ALA A 144 22.41 -24.63 -14.24
CA ALA A 144 22.39 -24.06 -15.58
C ALA A 144 22.50 -22.52 -15.56
N GLY A 145 23.69 -21.97 -15.34
CA GLY A 145 23.94 -20.53 -15.28
C GLY A 145 23.71 -19.87 -13.91
N ALA A 146 23.31 -20.62 -12.88
CA ALA A 146 23.22 -20.09 -11.52
C ALA A 146 24.63 -19.74 -10.99
N GLY A 147 24.96 -18.46 -10.98
CA GLY A 147 26.25 -17.94 -10.52
C GLY A 147 27.24 -17.49 -11.59
N ARG A 148 26.89 -17.53 -12.88
CA ARG A 148 27.75 -16.99 -13.96
C ARG A 148 27.54 -15.49 -14.25
N ALA A 149 26.46 -14.89 -13.73
CA ALA A 149 26.25 -13.45 -13.81
C ALA A 149 26.71 -12.78 -12.51
N THR A 150 27.67 -11.87 -12.61
CA THR A 150 27.98 -10.90 -11.56
C THR A 150 26.87 -9.86 -11.55
N VAL A 151 26.18 -9.71 -10.41
CA VAL A 151 25.24 -8.61 -10.19
C VAL A 151 26.08 -7.38 -9.85
N SER A 152 26.40 -6.57 -10.86
CA SER A 152 26.96 -5.23 -10.66
C SER A 152 25.89 -4.27 -10.15
#